data_AF-A0AAP7UIW1-F1
#
_entry.id   AF-A0AAP7UIW1-F1
#
_cell.length_a   1.000
_cell.length_b   1.000
_cell.length_c   1.000
_cell.angle_alpha   90.00
_cell.angle_beta   90.00
_cell.angle_gamma   90.00
#
_symmetry.space_group_name_H-M   'P 1'
#
loop_
_entity.id
_entity.type
_entity.pdbx_description
1 polymer ?
#
loop_
_entity_poly.entity_id
_entity_poly.type
_entity_poly.pdbx_seq_one_letter_code
_entity_poly.pdbx_strand_id
1 'polypeptide(L)'
;MWKAGSRWTLLILGSLIGAGYASGQEIWQFFGIDSGLAILLFTLMFMLSTYVVLKISYEVRADHFVPVLERLVGPWLAKVYDVLIVLYLFTTTTVMIAGGGVTLEMYHVPFWVGIGAFCLFSFMIFFWDVKGLLSVNAFIIPILVAGLIYAFVFYYMNHDHMWRIDFGQQYNWPASIVFASLNILSVVAVLSSVGKEMKGLGEAKVASILSGLIFGVISYVYNEILVDISGSLSSEGIPLFTVLEGAPTSLFVFMTVVLCLAIYTTTAAGLFGLSSRMLSFVRMPRWLVVLVMLLLMAPLTSLGFADLIAFLYPIYSLLNLYLLVCLMLYPILSKKIFSRSKNYIDKTK
;
A
#
# COMPACT_ATOMS: atom_id res chain seq x y z
N MET A 1 -17.44 9.10 17.60
CA MET A 1 -17.44 7.89 16.74
C MET A 1 -17.23 8.24 15.28
N TRP A 2 -18.15 8.91 14.58
CA TRP A 2 -18.03 9.22 13.14
C TRP A 2 -16.82 10.10 12.76
N LYS A 3 -16.63 11.25 13.43
CA LYS A 3 -15.48 12.16 13.16
C LYS A 3 -14.09 11.54 13.44
N ALA A 4 -14.00 10.64 14.42
CA ALA A 4 -12.76 9.95 14.74
C ALA A 4 -12.55 8.71 13.86
N GLY A 5 -13.62 7.98 13.55
CA GLY A 5 -13.61 6.88 12.57
C GLY A 5 -13.16 7.34 11.19
N SER A 6 -13.63 8.51 10.71
CA SER A 6 -13.21 9.07 9.43
C SER A 6 -11.73 9.47 9.39
N ARG A 7 -11.16 9.92 10.51
CA ARG A 7 -9.71 10.18 10.63
C ARG A 7 -8.90 8.90 10.39
N TRP A 8 -9.31 7.81 11.02
CA TRP A 8 -8.66 6.51 10.84
C TRP A 8 -8.90 5.93 9.45
N THR A 9 -10.07 6.15 8.85
CA THR A 9 -10.33 5.81 7.44
C THR A 9 -9.32 6.46 6.51
N LEU A 10 -9.10 7.77 6.64
CA LEU A 10 -8.13 8.50 5.82
C LEU A 10 -6.70 8.01 6.05
N LEU A 11 -6.34 7.66 7.29
CA LEU A 11 -5.04 7.08 7.59
C LEU A 11 -4.86 5.71 6.89
N ILE A 12 -5.88 4.85 6.95
CA ILE A 12 -5.86 3.53 6.30
C ILE A 12 -5.71 3.68 4.79
N LEU A 13 -6.58 4.47 4.16
CA LEU A 13 -6.53 4.73 2.72
C LEU A 13 -5.19 5.37 2.33
N GLY A 14 -4.69 6.29 3.16
CA GLY A 14 -3.39 6.92 3.01
C GLY A 14 -2.23 5.93 2.98
N SER A 15 -2.30 4.90 3.82
CA SER A 15 -1.23 3.91 3.92
C SER A 15 -1.20 2.89 2.78
N LEU A 16 -2.25 2.81 1.97
CA LEU A 16 -2.46 1.76 0.97
C LEU A 16 -2.52 2.29 -0.45
N ILE A 17 -3.14 3.46 -0.64
CA ILE A 17 -3.18 4.16 -1.92
C ILE A 17 -1.86 4.92 -2.06
N GLY A 18 -0.80 4.16 -2.33
CA GLY A 18 0.53 4.68 -2.66
C GLY A 18 0.71 4.88 -4.16
N ALA A 19 1.94 5.22 -4.55
CA ALA A 19 2.28 5.42 -5.96
C ALA A 19 2.14 4.15 -6.82
N GLY A 20 2.48 2.97 -6.28
CA GLY A 20 2.30 1.69 -6.99
C GLY A 20 0.83 1.41 -7.30
N TYR A 21 -0.05 1.57 -6.32
CA TYR A 21 -1.50 1.49 -6.52
C TYR A 21 -2.01 2.54 -7.52
N ALA A 22 -1.66 3.81 -7.32
CA ALA A 22 -2.18 4.90 -8.15
C ALA A 22 -1.70 4.83 -9.60
N SER A 23 -0.49 4.32 -9.84
CA SER A 23 0.01 4.02 -11.19
C SER A 23 -0.86 3.02 -11.94
N GLY A 24 -1.70 2.25 -11.25
CA GLY A 24 -2.53 1.18 -11.83
C GLY A 24 -1.79 -0.15 -11.94
N GLN A 25 -0.47 -0.16 -11.75
CA GLN A 25 0.36 -1.35 -11.92
C GLN A 25 0.02 -2.45 -10.91
N GLU A 26 -0.24 -2.10 -9.65
CA GLU A 26 -0.66 -3.10 -8.65
C GLU A 26 -2.03 -3.69 -8.98
N ILE A 27 -3.00 -2.85 -9.37
CA ILE A 27 -4.35 -3.31 -9.71
C ILE A 27 -4.28 -4.27 -10.91
N TRP A 28 -3.56 -3.87 -11.96
CA TRP A 28 -3.39 -4.69 -13.16
C TRP A 28 -2.66 -6.00 -12.86
N GLN A 29 -1.60 -5.96 -12.05
CA GLN A 29 -0.79 -7.13 -11.73
C GLN A 29 -1.57 -8.22 -10.97
N PHE A 30 -2.47 -7.82 -10.07
CA PHE A 30 -3.16 -8.77 -9.20
C PHE A 30 -4.56 -9.12 -9.68
N PHE A 31 -5.35 -8.15 -10.14
CA PHE A 31 -6.72 -8.36 -10.55
C PHE A 31 -6.81 -8.59 -12.06
N GLY A 32 -6.86 -7.55 -12.88
CA GLY A 32 -7.05 -7.71 -14.32
C GLY A 32 -8.37 -8.43 -14.65
N ILE A 33 -8.35 -9.24 -15.71
CA ILE A 33 -9.53 -9.95 -16.24
C ILE A 33 -10.12 -10.91 -15.18
N ASP A 34 -11.44 -11.11 -15.19
CA ASP A 34 -12.18 -12.07 -14.34
C ASP A 34 -11.99 -11.90 -12.82
N SER A 35 -11.84 -10.65 -12.37
CA SER A 35 -11.44 -10.33 -10.99
C SER A 35 -12.48 -9.62 -10.12
N GLY A 36 -13.71 -9.45 -10.59
CA GLY A 36 -14.80 -8.85 -9.79
C GLY A 36 -15.02 -9.55 -8.45
N LEU A 37 -15.05 -10.89 -8.44
CA LEU A 37 -15.15 -11.70 -7.23
C LEU A 37 -13.89 -11.57 -6.36
N ALA A 38 -12.71 -11.48 -6.98
CA ALA A 38 -11.45 -11.30 -6.26
C ALA A 38 -11.46 -9.98 -5.49
N ILE A 39 -11.92 -8.88 -6.09
CA ILE A 39 -11.98 -7.56 -5.46
C ILE A 39 -13.00 -7.55 -4.32
N LEU A 40 -14.15 -8.23 -4.49
CA LEU A 40 -15.14 -8.39 -3.43
C LEU A 40 -14.57 -9.15 -2.23
N LEU A 41 -13.94 -10.31 -2.46
CA LEU A 41 -13.32 -11.12 -1.42
C LEU A 41 -12.19 -10.35 -0.72
N PHE A 42 -11.34 -9.67 -1.49
CA PHE A 42 -10.30 -8.78 -0.98
C PHE A 42 -10.90 -7.73 -0.04
N THR A 43 -11.97 -7.07 -0.46
CA THR A 43 -12.65 -6.03 0.33
C THR A 43 -13.14 -6.58 1.68
N LEU A 44 -13.73 -7.77 1.68
CA LEU A 44 -14.19 -8.43 2.91
C LEU A 44 -13.02 -8.81 3.83
N MET A 45 -11.98 -9.43 3.29
CA MET A 45 -10.77 -9.80 4.04
C MET A 45 -10.07 -8.58 4.60
N PHE A 46 -10.02 -7.50 3.83
CA PHE A 46 -9.41 -6.24 4.20
C PHE A 46 -10.17 -5.58 5.37
N MET A 47 -11.49 -5.45 5.27
CA MET A 47 -12.33 -4.91 6.36
C MET A 47 -12.17 -5.71 7.66
N LEU A 48 -12.13 -7.03 7.57
CA LEU A 48 -11.93 -7.88 8.74
C LEU A 48 -10.54 -7.68 9.33
N SER A 49 -9.51 -7.65 8.49
CA SER A 49 -8.12 -7.48 8.90
C SER A 49 -7.89 -6.15 9.61
N THR A 50 -8.30 -5.03 9.00
CA THR A 50 -8.14 -3.69 9.60
C THR A 50 -8.87 -3.62 10.94
N TYR A 51 -10.05 -4.24 11.06
CA TYR A 51 -10.79 -4.26 12.31
C TYR A 51 -10.05 -5.03 13.40
N VAL A 52 -9.52 -6.21 13.07
CA VAL A 52 -8.75 -7.03 14.02
C VAL A 52 -7.49 -6.29 14.46
N VAL A 53 -6.75 -5.67 13.54
CA VAL A 53 -5.53 -4.92 13.88
C VAL A 53 -5.85 -3.74 14.79
N LEU A 54 -6.86 -2.91 14.45
CA LEU A 54 -7.27 -1.78 15.30
C LEU A 54 -7.78 -2.24 16.66
N LYS A 55 -8.53 -3.36 16.70
CA LYS A 55 -8.98 -3.95 17.95
C LYS A 55 -7.81 -4.34 18.84
N ILE A 56 -6.82 -5.05 18.30
CA ILE A 56 -5.63 -5.46 19.05
C ILE A 56 -4.85 -4.23 19.50
N SER A 57 -4.56 -3.29 18.59
CA SER A 57 -3.85 -2.05 18.91
C SER A 57 -4.52 -1.26 20.04
N TYR A 58 -5.86 -1.16 20.02
CA TYR A 58 -6.63 -0.54 21.11
C TYR A 58 -6.52 -1.33 22.42
N GLU A 59 -6.68 -2.66 22.39
CA GLU A 59 -6.61 -3.53 23.58
C GLU A 59 -5.25 -3.47 24.26
N VAL A 60 -4.16 -3.47 23.49
CA VAL A 60 -2.79 -3.39 24.04
C VAL A 60 -2.32 -1.96 24.27
N ARG A 61 -3.15 -0.95 23.95
CA ARG A 61 -2.77 0.48 23.97
C ARG A 61 -1.42 0.72 23.28
N ALA A 62 -1.27 0.15 22.08
CA ALA A 62 -0.03 0.24 21.32
C ALA A 62 0.22 1.66 20.80
N ASP A 63 1.49 2.06 20.82
CA ASP A 63 2.05 3.26 20.21
C ASP A 63 3.09 2.95 19.12
N HIS A 64 3.43 1.67 18.94
CA HIS A 64 4.35 1.21 17.90
C HIS A 64 4.00 -0.20 17.42
N PHE A 65 4.70 -0.64 16.38
CA PHE A 65 4.39 -1.85 15.61
C PHE A 65 4.59 -3.17 16.34
N VAL A 66 5.66 -3.27 17.14
CA VAL A 66 6.13 -4.53 17.72
C VAL A 66 5.09 -5.23 18.60
N PRO A 67 4.40 -4.57 19.56
CA PRO A 67 3.45 -5.25 20.45
C PRO A 67 2.27 -5.88 19.72
N VAL A 68 1.80 -5.27 18.64
CA VAL A 68 0.71 -5.80 17.82
C VAL A 68 1.19 -6.98 16.99
N LEU A 69 2.38 -6.88 16.39
CA LEU A 69 2.96 -7.97 15.62
C LEU A 69 3.26 -9.19 16.51
N GLU A 70 3.89 -8.99 17.67
CA GLU A 70 4.16 -10.06 18.63
C GLU A 70 2.89 -10.76 19.09
N ARG A 71 1.78 -10.01 19.25
CA ARG A 71 0.48 -10.59 19.60
C ARG A 71 -0.10 -11.46 18.48
N LEU A 72 0.20 -11.15 17.22
CA LEU A 72 -0.33 -11.85 16.05
C LEU A 72 0.48 -13.09 15.68
N VAL A 73 1.82 -12.97 15.69
CA VAL A 73 2.71 -13.99 15.15
C VAL A 73 3.73 -14.55 16.14
N GLY A 74 3.78 -14.00 17.35
CA GLY A 74 4.74 -14.37 18.38
C GLY A 74 6.10 -13.66 18.25
N PRO A 75 6.91 -13.68 19.32
CA PRO A 75 8.15 -12.88 19.41
C PRO A 75 9.27 -13.37 18.48
N TRP A 76 9.31 -14.67 18.16
CA TRP A 76 10.32 -15.21 17.24
C TRP A 76 10.07 -14.74 15.80
N LEU A 77 8.83 -14.87 15.32
CA LEU A 77 8.49 -14.46 13.97
C LEU A 77 8.55 -12.93 13.82
N ALA A 78 8.22 -12.18 14.86
CA ALA A 78 8.39 -10.72 14.87
C ALA A 78 9.83 -10.29 14.56
N LYS A 79 10.85 -11.01 15.07
CA LYS A 79 12.27 -10.75 14.72
C LYS A 79 12.58 -11.08 13.27
N VAL A 80 11.98 -12.13 12.71
CA VAL A 80 12.15 -12.49 11.28
C VAL A 80 11.60 -11.37 10.40
N TYR A 81 10.40 -10.87 10.71
CA TYR A 81 9.81 -9.72 10.01
C TYR A 81 10.67 -8.46 10.11
N ASP A 82 11.35 -8.23 11.25
CA ASP A 82 12.25 -7.09 11.42
C ASP A 82 13.54 -7.16 10.58
N VAL A 83 13.94 -8.35 10.14
CA VAL A 83 15.02 -8.50 9.13
C VAL A 83 14.45 -8.35 7.71
N LEU A 84 13.31 -9.00 7.43
CA LEU A 84 12.67 -8.95 6.12
C LEU A 84 12.27 -7.54 5.69
N ILE A 85 11.91 -6.68 6.64
CA ILE A 85 11.56 -5.29 6.35
C ILE A 85 12.74 -4.46 5.79
N VAL A 86 13.99 -4.80 6.09
CA VAL A 86 15.16 -4.15 5.47
C VAL A 86 15.19 -4.44 3.98
N LEU A 87 15.05 -5.72 3.62
CA LEU A 87 14.97 -6.15 2.22
C LEU A 87 13.77 -5.52 1.53
N TYR A 88 12.59 -5.56 2.18
CA TYR A 88 11.37 -4.95 1.68
C TYR A 88 11.54 -3.45 1.40
N LEU A 89 12.10 -2.68 2.35
CA LEU A 89 12.33 -1.26 2.16
C LEU A 89 13.31 -1.00 1.03
N PHE A 90 14.38 -1.78 0.91
CA PHE A 90 15.35 -1.61 -0.17
C PHE A 90 14.73 -1.83 -1.56
N THR A 91 14.03 -2.95 -1.75
CA THR A 91 13.46 -3.32 -3.05
C THR A 91 12.25 -2.46 -3.41
N THR A 92 11.35 -2.15 -2.47
CA THR A 92 10.20 -1.27 -2.74
C THR A 92 10.64 0.17 -3.03
N THR A 93 11.70 0.66 -2.37
CA THR A 93 12.32 1.95 -2.72
C THR A 93 12.89 1.90 -4.14
N THR A 94 13.53 0.79 -4.53
CA THR A 94 14.03 0.58 -5.90
C THR A 94 12.89 0.62 -6.92
N VAL A 95 11.77 -0.05 -6.64
CA VAL A 95 10.55 -0.01 -7.46
C VAL A 95 10.05 1.43 -7.63
N MET A 96 10.02 2.22 -6.56
CA MET A 96 9.59 3.61 -6.64
C MET A 96 10.53 4.47 -7.48
N ILE A 97 11.85 4.32 -7.35
CA ILE A 97 12.81 5.04 -8.20
C ILE A 97 12.61 4.66 -9.67
N ALA A 98 12.41 3.38 -9.99
CA ALA A 98 12.09 2.91 -11.34
C ALA A 98 10.79 3.54 -11.86
N GLY A 99 9.73 3.56 -11.06
CA GLY A 99 8.47 4.20 -11.40
C GLY A 99 8.62 5.71 -11.64
N GLY A 100 9.50 6.37 -10.90
CA GLY A 100 9.84 7.78 -11.12
C GLY A 100 10.51 8.00 -12.48
N GLY A 101 11.44 7.11 -12.85
CA GLY A 101 12.05 7.08 -14.18
C GLY A 101 11.00 6.98 -15.29
N VAL A 102 10.17 5.92 -15.25
CA VAL A 102 9.08 5.68 -16.24
C VAL A 102 8.09 6.84 -16.31
N THR A 103 7.79 7.48 -15.17
CA THR A 103 6.88 8.64 -15.14
C THR A 103 7.43 9.82 -15.96
N LEU A 104 8.74 10.06 -15.91
CA LEU A 104 9.36 11.16 -16.65
C LEU A 104 9.58 10.82 -18.14
N GLU A 105 9.68 9.54 -18.49
CA GLU A 105 9.73 9.10 -19.89
C GLU A 105 8.48 9.48 -20.69
N MET A 106 7.33 9.63 -20.02
CA MET A 106 6.10 10.14 -20.63
C MET A 106 6.23 11.57 -21.18
N TYR A 107 7.24 12.31 -20.72
CA TYR A 107 7.62 13.64 -21.22
C TYR A 107 8.86 13.58 -22.12
N HIS A 108 9.17 12.41 -22.67
CA HIS A 108 10.35 12.14 -23.50
C HIS A 108 11.69 12.43 -22.81
N VAL A 109 11.72 12.44 -21.48
CA VAL A 109 12.97 12.49 -20.71
C VAL A 109 13.58 11.08 -20.73
N PRO A 110 14.86 10.90 -21.10
CA PRO A 110 15.46 9.57 -21.10
C PRO A 110 15.41 8.90 -19.70
N PHE A 111 15.11 7.60 -19.64
CA PHE A 111 15.00 6.83 -18.38
C PHE A 111 16.04 7.20 -17.33
N TRP A 112 17.33 7.08 -17.69
CA TRP A 112 18.45 7.29 -16.78
C TRP A 112 18.58 8.73 -16.28
N VAL A 113 18.12 9.71 -17.06
CA VAL A 113 18.04 11.10 -16.62
C VAL A 113 16.95 11.24 -15.55
N GLY A 114 15.80 10.58 -15.75
CA GLY A 114 14.73 10.50 -14.76
C GLY A 114 15.18 9.82 -13.47
N ILE A 115 15.85 8.67 -13.56
CA ILE A 115 16.44 7.97 -12.41
C ILE A 115 17.44 8.89 -11.68
N GLY A 116 18.34 9.56 -12.41
CA GLY A 116 19.29 10.50 -11.84
C GLY A 116 18.60 11.65 -11.09
N ALA A 117 17.52 12.20 -11.65
CA ALA A 117 16.73 13.24 -11.00
C ALA A 117 16.05 12.74 -9.72
N PHE A 118 15.39 11.58 -9.74
CA PHE A 118 14.76 11.01 -8.56
C PHE A 118 15.79 10.64 -7.47
N CYS A 119 16.95 10.09 -7.83
CA CYS A 119 18.03 9.84 -6.89
C CYS A 119 18.55 11.15 -6.27
N LEU A 120 18.75 12.19 -7.08
CA LEU A 120 19.21 13.50 -6.61
C LEU A 120 18.22 14.11 -5.62
N PHE A 121 16.93 14.21 -5.99
CA PHE A 121 15.90 14.73 -5.09
C PHE A 121 15.78 13.89 -3.83
N SER A 122 15.80 12.55 -3.95
CA SER A 122 15.71 11.65 -2.79
C SER A 122 16.91 11.77 -1.87
N PHE A 123 18.09 12.10 -2.38
CA PHE A 123 19.26 12.43 -1.57
C PHE A 123 19.06 13.73 -0.77
N MET A 124 18.31 14.71 -1.29
CA MET A 124 18.03 15.97 -0.60
C MET A 124 17.12 15.84 0.62
N ILE A 125 16.62 14.63 0.93
CA ILE A 125 15.82 14.35 2.13
C ILE A 125 16.52 14.79 3.44
N PHE A 126 17.84 14.88 3.47
CA PHE A 126 18.60 15.36 4.64
C PHE A 126 18.33 16.80 5.02
N PHE A 127 17.89 17.62 4.08
CA PHE A 127 17.55 19.02 4.35
C PHE A 127 16.14 19.16 4.96
N TRP A 128 15.35 18.08 5.00
CA TRP A 128 14.01 18.08 5.55
C TRP A 128 13.87 17.26 6.82
N ASP A 129 13.08 17.78 7.75
CA ASP A 129 12.65 17.01 8.92
C ASP A 129 11.69 15.90 8.45
N VAL A 130 11.81 14.73 9.06
CA VAL A 130 10.99 13.54 8.80
C VAL A 130 9.52 13.86 9.00
N LYS A 131 9.21 14.73 9.97
CA LYS A 131 7.86 15.25 10.21
C LYS A 131 7.31 16.01 9.00
N GLY A 132 8.17 16.79 8.32
CA GLY A 132 7.83 17.48 7.09
C GLY A 132 7.46 16.50 5.99
N LEU A 133 8.27 15.47 5.76
CA LEU A 133 7.98 14.45 4.75
C LEU A 133 6.66 13.71 5.01
N LEU A 134 6.43 13.28 6.25
CA LEU A 134 5.19 12.61 6.66
C LEU A 134 3.97 13.51 6.48
N SER A 135 4.11 14.82 6.74
CA SER A 135 3.04 15.79 6.55
C SER A 135 2.70 16.01 5.08
N VAL A 136 3.71 16.06 4.20
CA VAL A 136 3.53 16.21 2.75
C VAL A 136 2.83 14.98 2.18
N ASN A 137 3.25 13.77 2.59
CA ASN A 137 2.60 12.54 2.16
C ASN A 137 1.11 12.49 2.56
N ALA A 138 0.80 12.89 3.81
CA ALA A 138 -0.57 12.94 4.31
C ALA A 138 -1.48 13.90 3.51
N PHE A 139 -0.91 14.92 2.86
CA PHE A 139 -1.64 15.85 2.00
C PHE A 139 -1.75 15.37 0.55
N ILE A 140 -0.69 14.73 0.01
CA ILE A 140 -0.65 14.22 -1.36
C ILE A 140 -1.70 13.12 -1.57
N ILE A 141 -1.86 12.20 -0.63
CA ILE A 141 -2.70 11.01 -0.88
C ILE A 141 -4.18 11.36 -1.09
N PRO A 142 -4.84 12.21 -0.28
CA PRO A 142 -6.20 12.67 -0.58
C PRO A 142 -6.33 13.33 -1.97
N ILE A 143 -5.32 14.09 -2.39
CA ILE A 143 -5.29 14.73 -3.72
C ILE A 143 -5.16 13.69 -4.82
N LEU A 144 -4.30 12.69 -4.64
CA LEU A 144 -4.12 11.58 -5.56
C LEU A 144 -5.42 10.78 -5.72
N VAL A 145 -6.09 10.46 -4.62
CA VAL A 145 -7.39 9.78 -4.63
C VAL A 145 -8.45 10.61 -5.36
N ALA A 146 -8.54 11.91 -5.07
CA ALA A 146 -9.48 12.80 -5.75
C ALA A 146 -9.18 12.90 -7.26
N GLY A 147 -7.90 12.98 -7.63
CA GLY A 147 -7.44 12.97 -9.02
C GLY A 147 -7.81 11.68 -9.76
N LEU A 148 -7.62 10.52 -9.13
CA LEU A 148 -8.05 9.22 -9.67
C LEU A 148 -9.56 9.18 -9.89
N ILE A 149 -10.35 9.59 -8.90
CA ILE A 149 -11.82 9.62 -9.03
C ILE A 149 -12.23 10.53 -10.21
N TYR A 150 -11.62 11.71 -10.33
CA TYR A 150 -11.90 12.61 -11.44
C TYR A 150 -11.49 12.00 -12.80
N ALA A 151 -10.34 11.33 -12.88
CA ALA A 151 -9.90 10.62 -14.07
C ALA A 151 -10.87 9.49 -14.46
N PHE A 152 -11.37 8.72 -13.49
CA PHE A 152 -12.34 7.66 -13.75
C PHE A 152 -13.68 8.20 -14.22
N VAL A 153 -14.18 9.28 -13.60
CA VAL A 153 -15.42 9.94 -14.05
C VAL A 153 -15.23 10.48 -15.47
N PHE A 154 -14.10 11.12 -15.77
CA PHE A 154 -13.80 11.59 -17.11
C PHE A 154 -13.76 10.44 -18.13
N TYR A 155 -13.11 9.33 -17.80
CA TYR A 155 -13.05 8.15 -18.66
C TYR A 155 -14.46 7.66 -19.03
N TYR A 156 -15.33 7.44 -18.04
CA TYR A 156 -16.71 6.99 -18.26
C TYR A 156 -17.60 8.00 -18.99
N MET A 157 -17.35 9.30 -18.87
CA MET A 157 -18.12 10.30 -19.60
C MET A 157 -17.80 10.33 -21.10
N ASN A 158 -16.62 9.83 -21.50
CA ASN A 158 -16.15 9.88 -22.88
C ASN A 158 -16.12 8.51 -23.58
N HIS A 159 -16.38 7.43 -22.85
CA HIS A 159 -16.42 6.07 -23.38
C HIS A 159 -17.78 5.44 -23.05
N ASP A 160 -18.42 4.85 -24.06
CA ASP A 160 -19.67 4.09 -23.90
C ASP A 160 -19.39 2.76 -23.21
N HIS A 161 -19.25 2.80 -21.88
CA HIS A 161 -19.02 1.60 -21.09
C HIS A 161 -20.33 1.02 -20.56
N MET A 162 -20.68 -0.18 -21.03
CA MET A 162 -21.72 -0.98 -20.40
C MET A 162 -21.12 -1.75 -19.24
N TRP A 163 -21.57 -1.47 -18.02
CA TRP A 163 -21.21 -2.25 -16.84
C TRP A 163 -21.64 -3.71 -17.05
N ARG A 164 -20.69 -4.58 -17.41
CA ARG A 164 -20.94 -6.00 -17.60
C ARG A 164 -20.45 -6.76 -16.38
N ILE A 165 -21.35 -6.98 -15.44
CA ILE A 165 -21.08 -7.90 -14.34
C ILE A 165 -21.26 -9.32 -14.87
N ASP A 166 -20.17 -9.92 -15.36
CA ASP A 166 -20.16 -11.33 -15.74
C ASP A 166 -19.94 -12.20 -14.50
N PHE A 167 -21.01 -12.80 -13.98
CA PHE A 167 -20.95 -13.73 -12.85
C PHE A 167 -20.39 -15.11 -13.23
N GLY A 168 -20.28 -15.42 -14.53
CA GLY A 168 -19.84 -16.72 -15.04
C GLY A 168 -18.32 -16.86 -15.17
N GLN A 169 -17.59 -15.75 -15.34
CA GLN A 169 -16.14 -15.72 -15.57
C GLN A 169 -15.43 -14.97 -14.43
N GLN A 170 -15.24 -15.67 -13.30
CA GLN A 170 -14.64 -15.12 -12.07
C GLN A 170 -13.52 -16.03 -11.56
N TYR A 171 -12.69 -16.52 -12.47
CA TYR A 171 -11.66 -17.52 -12.19
C TYR A 171 -10.49 -16.97 -11.36
N ASN A 172 -10.24 -15.65 -11.40
CA ASN A 172 -9.12 -15.04 -10.69
C ASN A 172 -9.39 -14.73 -9.20
N TRP A 173 -10.40 -15.36 -8.59
CA TRP A 173 -10.70 -15.18 -7.16
C TRP A 173 -9.48 -15.37 -6.20
N PRO A 174 -8.46 -16.23 -6.46
CA PRO A 174 -7.30 -16.36 -5.57
C PRO A 174 -6.47 -15.08 -5.45
N ALA A 175 -6.53 -14.18 -6.44
CA ALA A 175 -5.87 -12.88 -6.39
C ALA A 175 -6.27 -12.07 -5.17
N SER A 176 -7.49 -12.26 -4.66
CA SER A 176 -7.96 -11.64 -3.42
C SER A 176 -7.04 -11.90 -2.23
N ILE A 177 -6.56 -13.14 -2.10
CA ILE A 177 -5.69 -13.60 -1.03
C ILE A 177 -4.30 -13.00 -1.21
N VAL A 178 -3.79 -13.02 -2.44
CA VAL A 178 -2.45 -12.53 -2.77
C VAL A 178 -2.37 -11.01 -2.54
N PHE A 179 -3.35 -10.25 -3.02
CA PHE A 179 -3.39 -8.79 -2.86
C PHE A 179 -3.69 -8.37 -1.41
N ALA A 180 -4.58 -9.09 -0.71
CA ALA A 180 -4.80 -8.88 0.72
C ALA A 180 -3.51 -9.11 1.53
N SER A 181 -2.77 -10.18 1.20
CA SER A 181 -1.52 -10.50 1.89
C SER A 181 -0.45 -9.45 1.62
N LEU A 182 -0.34 -8.93 0.40
CA LEU A 182 0.60 -7.84 0.08
C LEU A 182 0.41 -6.64 1.02
N ASN A 183 -0.84 -6.23 1.18
CA ASN A 183 -1.21 -5.00 1.88
C ASN A 183 -1.23 -5.12 3.41
N ILE A 184 -1.29 -6.34 3.94
CA ILE A 184 -1.54 -6.56 5.36
C ILE A 184 -0.42 -6.04 6.27
N LEU A 185 0.84 -6.13 5.82
CA LEU A 185 1.97 -5.66 6.62
C LEU A 185 1.90 -4.14 6.82
N SER A 186 1.56 -3.39 5.77
CA SER A 186 1.33 -1.95 5.82
C SER A 186 0.19 -1.58 6.75
N VAL A 187 -0.91 -2.33 6.70
CA VAL A 187 -2.04 -2.19 7.65
C VAL A 187 -1.58 -2.38 9.09
N VAL A 188 -0.84 -3.44 9.39
CA VAL A 188 -0.33 -3.67 10.75
C VAL A 188 0.65 -2.56 11.16
N ALA A 189 1.56 -2.15 10.27
CA ALA A 189 2.55 -1.10 10.53
C ALA A 189 1.90 0.23 10.92
N VAL A 190 0.87 0.67 10.20
CA VAL A 190 0.24 1.98 10.42
C VAL A 190 -0.80 1.94 11.54
N LEU A 191 -1.62 0.88 11.61
CA LEU A 191 -2.72 0.84 12.58
C LEU A 191 -2.27 0.39 13.97
N SER A 192 -1.08 -0.19 14.09
CA SER A 192 -0.50 -0.51 15.39
C SER A 192 -0.14 0.73 16.22
N SER A 193 0.22 1.85 15.59
CA SER A 193 0.69 3.05 16.30
C SER A 193 -0.42 3.98 16.79
N VAL A 194 -1.69 3.66 16.53
CA VAL A 194 -2.83 4.56 16.84
C VAL A 194 -3.69 4.10 18.01
N GLY A 195 -3.38 2.94 18.62
CA GLY A 195 -4.20 2.32 19.65
C GLY A 195 -4.39 3.16 20.92
N LYS A 196 -3.36 3.92 21.34
CA LYS A 196 -3.47 4.86 22.48
C LYS A 196 -4.44 6.01 22.21
N GLU A 197 -4.49 6.50 20.97
CA GLU A 197 -5.30 7.65 20.55
C GLU A 197 -6.78 7.30 20.36
N MET A 198 -7.09 6.01 20.19
CA MET A 198 -8.45 5.53 20.00
C MET A 198 -9.26 5.62 21.29
N LYS A 199 -10.48 6.16 21.17
CA LYS A 199 -11.41 6.31 22.31
C LYS A 199 -12.32 5.10 22.51
N GLY A 200 -12.44 4.23 21.52
CA GLY A 200 -13.19 2.99 21.63
C GLY A 200 -13.29 2.17 20.35
N LEU A 201 -13.69 0.91 20.49
CA LEU A 201 -13.80 -0.05 19.39
C LEU A 201 -14.85 0.33 18.32
N GLY A 202 -15.78 1.25 18.65
CA GLY A 202 -16.69 1.82 17.66
C GLY A 202 -15.97 2.58 16.54
N GLU A 203 -14.85 3.25 16.87
CA GLU A 203 -14.01 3.92 15.86
C GLU A 203 -13.35 2.90 14.94
N ALA A 204 -12.88 1.76 15.48
CA ALA A 204 -12.30 0.68 14.68
C ALA A 204 -13.30 0.12 13.66
N LYS A 205 -14.56 -0.11 14.06
CA LYS A 205 -15.60 -0.64 13.18
C LYS A 205 -15.88 0.31 12.02
N VAL A 206 -16.13 1.59 12.31
CA VAL A 206 -16.40 2.61 11.30
C VAL A 206 -15.21 2.76 10.36
N ALA A 207 -14.00 2.86 10.91
CA ALA A 207 -12.78 3.01 10.13
C ALA A 207 -12.57 1.86 9.15
N SER A 208 -12.75 0.63 9.63
CA SER A 208 -12.56 -0.60 8.85
C SER A 208 -13.59 -0.76 7.74
N ILE A 209 -14.87 -0.58 8.05
CA ILE A 209 -15.94 -0.71 7.05
C ILE A 209 -15.79 0.38 5.99
N LEU A 210 -15.61 1.64 6.39
CA LEU A 210 -15.56 2.74 5.46
C LEU A 210 -14.30 2.67 4.57
N SER A 211 -13.14 2.35 5.15
CA SER A 211 -11.90 2.23 4.37
C SER A 211 -11.95 1.04 3.41
N GLY A 212 -12.46 -0.11 3.84
CA GLY A 212 -12.59 -1.27 2.97
C GLY A 212 -13.59 -1.04 1.84
N LEU A 213 -14.74 -0.43 2.10
CA LEU A 213 -15.71 -0.11 1.04
C LEU A 213 -15.13 0.89 0.04
N ILE A 214 -14.51 1.98 0.50
CA ILE A 214 -13.90 2.98 -0.40
C ILE A 214 -12.78 2.31 -1.22
N PHE A 215 -11.89 1.56 -0.58
CA PHE A 215 -10.76 0.93 -1.26
C PHE A 215 -11.21 -0.14 -2.25
N GLY A 216 -12.21 -0.94 -1.89
CA GLY A 216 -12.83 -1.94 -2.75
C GLY A 216 -13.51 -1.32 -3.97
N VAL A 217 -14.30 -0.27 -3.79
CA VAL A 217 -14.99 0.43 -4.90
C VAL A 217 -13.98 1.08 -5.85
N ILE A 218 -12.98 1.79 -5.32
CA ILE A 218 -11.92 2.39 -6.15
C ILE A 218 -11.17 1.30 -6.93
N SER A 219 -10.82 0.18 -6.27
CA SER A 219 -10.12 -0.93 -6.92
C SER A 219 -10.98 -1.58 -8.01
N TYR A 220 -12.28 -1.75 -7.77
CA TYR A 220 -13.21 -2.31 -8.75
C TYR A 220 -13.30 -1.41 -9.98
N VAL A 221 -13.58 -0.11 -9.79
CA VAL A 221 -13.67 0.86 -10.88
C VAL A 221 -12.36 0.94 -11.67
N TYR A 222 -11.22 1.01 -10.96
CA TYR A 222 -9.93 1.09 -11.63
C TYR A 222 -9.66 -0.19 -12.44
N ASN A 223 -9.95 -1.37 -11.88
CA ASN A 223 -9.78 -2.63 -12.59
C ASN A 223 -10.65 -2.73 -13.85
N GLU A 224 -11.91 -2.33 -13.79
CA GLU A 224 -12.80 -2.35 -14.96
C GLU A 224 -12.25 -1.47 -16.09
N ILE A 225 -11.76 -0.27 -15.77
CA ILE A 225 -11.13 0.62 -16.77
C ILE A 225 -9.86 -0.04 -17.34
N LEU A 226 -9.02 -0.65 -16.50
CA LEU A 226 -7.79 -1.31 -16.94
C LEU A 226 -8.06 -2.54 -17.83
N VAL A 227 -9.13 -3.29 -17.55
CA VAL A 227 -9.57 -4.40 -18.40
C VAL A 227 -10.06 -3.88 -19.76
N ASP A 228 -10.81 -2.78 -19.78
CA ASP A 228 -11.31 -2.15 -21.01
C ASP A 228 -10.17 -1.70 -21.93
N ILE A 229 -9.12 -1.11 -21.37
CA ILE A 229 -7.92 -0.66 -22.10
C ILE A 229 -6.81 -1.71 -22.18
N SER A 230 -7.06 -2.96 -21.77
CA SER A 230 -6.00 -3.98 -21.65
C SER A 230 -5.22 -4.24 -22.94
N GLY A 231 -5.85 -4.04 -24.10
CA GLY A 231 -5.20 -4.16 -25.42
C GLY A 231 -4.20 -3.05 -25.75
N SER A 232 -4.25 -1.91 -25.07
CA SER A 232 -3.32 -0.77 -25.25
C SER A 232 -2.33 -0.59 -24.09
N LEU A 233 -2.40 -1.44 -23.06
CA LEU A 233 -1.44 -1.40 -21.95
C LEU A 233 -0.04 -1.77 -22.43
N SER A 234 0.89 -0.82 -22.31
CA SER A 234 2.32 -1.09 -22.50
C SER A 234 2.84 -2.00 -21.38
N SER A 235 3.64 -3.01 -21.72
CA SER A 235 4.23 -3.93 -20.73
C SER A 235 5.21 -3.25 -19.77
N GLU A 236 5.82 -2.14 -20.18
CA GLU A 236 6.87 -1.44 -19.41
C GLU A 236 6.38 -0.12 -18.79
N GLY A 237 5.21 0.37 -19.18
CA GLY A 237 4.70 1.69 -18.79
C GLY A 237 3.81 1.67 -17.54
N ILE A 238 3.35 2.86 -17.16
CA ILE A 238 2.44 3.09 -16.04
C ILE A 238 1.00 3.11 -16.57
N PRO A 239 0.13 2.14 -16.20
CA PRO A 239 -1.23 2.02 -16.73
C PRO A 239 -2.09 3.28 -16.59
N LEU A 240 -1.88 4.07 -15.54
CA LEU A 240 -2.56 5.35 -15.32
C LEU A 240 -2.44 6.29 -16.54
N PHE A 241 -1.32 6.31 -17.25
CA PHE A 241 -1.18 7.21 -18.40
C PHE A 241 -2.02 6.77 -19.59
N THR A 242 -2.22 5.46 -19.77
CA THR A 242 -3.15 4.92 -20.76
C THR A 242 -4.59 5.26 -20.40
N VAL A 243 -4.96 5.23 -19.12
CA VAL A 243 -6.29 5.70 -18.63
C VAL A 243 -6.53 7.18 -18.98
N LEU A 244 -5.47 7.97 -19.01
CA LEU A 244 -5.54 9.42 -19.27
C LEU A 244 -5.40 9.77 -20.76
N GLU A 245 -5.28 8.79 -21.66
CA GLU A 245 -5.29 9.06 -23.10
C GLU A 245 -6.62 9.69 -23.52
N GLY A 246 -6.56 10.81 -24.25
CA GLY A 246 -7.74 11.61 -24.61
C GLY A 246 -8.25 12.54 -23.50
N ALA A 247 -7.67 12.51 -22.30
CA ALA A 247 -8.02 13.47 -21.24
C ALA A 247 -7.47 14.88 -21.51
N PRO A 248 -8.05 15.94 -20.89
CA PRO A 248 -7.51 17.29 -20.99
C PRO A 248 -6.07 17.32 -20.51
N THR A 249 -5.20 18.04 -21.22
CA THR A 249 -3.77 18.15 -20.88
C THR A 249 -3.55 18.61 -19.44
N SER A 250 -4.45 19.45 -18.91
CA SER A 250 -4.40 19.87 -17.51
C SER A 250 -4.53 18.71 -16.52
N LEU A 251 -5.42 17.75 -16.79
CA LEU A 251 -5.59 16.56 -15.96
C LEU A 251 -4.36 15.65 -16.08
N PHE A 252 -3.86 15.43 -17.28
CA PHE A 252 -2.67 14.61 -17.52
C PHE A 252 -1.45 15.15 -16.75
N VAL A 253 -1.19 16.46 -16.87
CA VAL A 253 -0.09 17.14 -16.16
C VAL A 253 -0.33 17.09 -14.65
N PHE A 254 -1.55 17.36 -14.19
CA PHE A 254 -1.90 17.28 -12.78
C PHE A 254 -1.61 15.89 -12.20
N MET A 255 -2.11 14.83 -12.84
CA MET A 255 -1.90 13.45 -12.39
C MET A 255 -0.42 13.06 -12.43
N THR A 256 0.32 13.49 -13.45
CA THR A 256 1.78 13.29 -13.52
C THR A 256 2.46 13.91 -12.28
N VAL A 257 2.19 15.17 -11.99
CA VAL A 257 2.83 15.89 -10.87
C VAL A 257 2.49 15.23 -9.54
N VAL A 258 1.22 14.88 -9.31
CA VAL A 258 0.79 14.24 -8.06
C VAL A 258 1.39 12.84 -7.94
N LEU A 259 1.49 12.07 -9.03
CA LEU A 259 2.16 10.77 -9.05
C LEU A 259 3.66 10.90 -8.76
N CYS A 260 4.37 11.82 -9.41
CA CYS A 260 5.78 12.13 -9.13
C CYS A 260 6.01 12.47 -7.65
N LEU A 261 5.14 13.31 -7.08
CA LEU A 261 5.21 13.66 -5.66
C LEU A 261 4.97 12.46 -4.76
N ALA A 262 3.99 11.59 -5.08
CA ALA A 262 3.71 10.37 -4.34
C ALA A 262 4.88 9.36 -4.41
N ILE A 263 5.50 9.21 -5.59
CA ILE A 263 6.69 8.38 -5.79
C ILE A 263 7.84 8.92 -4.95
N TYR A 264 8.08 10.24 -5.01
CA TYR A 264 9.13 10.89 -4.26
C TYR A 264 8.94 10.72 -2.75
N THR A 265 7.75 10.99 -2.21
CA THR A 265 7.50 10.84 -0.76
C THR A 265 7.63 9.40 -0.29
N THR A 266 7.19 8.44 -1.11
CA THR A 266 7.34 7.01 -0.80
C THR A 266 8.82 6.60 -0.81
N THR A 267 9.58 7.03 -1.82
CA THR A 267 11.03 6.80 -1.92
C THR A 267 11.76 7.39 -0.72
N ALA A 268 11.45 8.63 -0.36
CA ALA A 268 12.03 9.31 0.77
C ALA A 268 11.72 8.60 2.10
N ALA A 269 10.47 8.16 2.31
CA ALA A 269 10.09 7.40 3.50
C ALA A 269 10.85 6.05 3.59
N GLY A 270 10.98 5.36 2.45
CA GLY A 270 11.74 4.13 2.31
C GLY A 270 13.22 4.31 2.66
N LEU A 271 13.90 5.30 2.07
CA LEU A 271 15.30 5.63 2.35
C LEU A 271 15.51 6.06 3.80
N PHE A 272 14.59 6.83 4.38
CA PHE A 272 14.67 7.22 5.79
C PHE A 272 14.57 6.00 6.71
N GLY A 273 13.58 5.13 6.49
CA GLY A 273 13.40 3.90 7.26
C GLY A 273 14.59 2.94 7.14
N LEU A 274 15.11 2.78 5.91
CA LEU A 274 16.23 1.90 5.62
C LEU A 274 17.55 2.43 6.20
N SER A 275 17.84 3.73 6.00
CA SER A 275 19.06 4.35 6.54
C SER A 275 19.07 4.37 8.06
N SER A 276 17.91 4.61 8.70
CA SER A 276 17.79 4.54 10.16
C SER A 276 18.12 3.16 10.71
N ARG A 277 17.72 2.09 10.00
CA ARG A 277 18.12 0.72 10.37
C ARG A 277 19.58 0.45 10.08
N MET A 278 20.12 0.85 8.93
CA MET A 278 21.53 0.56 8.62
C MET A 278 22.51 1.25 9.57
N LEU A 279 22.17 2.44 10.06
CA LEU A 279 22.98 3.16 11.05
C LEU A 279 23.15 2.42 12.39
N SER A 280 22.31 1.44 12.72
CA SER A 280 22.55 0.58 13.90
C SER A 280 23.62 -0.49 13.64
N PHE A 281 23.88 -0.83 12.38
CA PHE A 281 24.86 -1.84 11.96
C PHE A 281 26.19 -1.23 11.49
N VAL A 282 26.16 -0.02 10.91
CA VAL A 282 27.36 0.65 10.39
C VAL A 282 27.60 2.00 11.06
N ARG A 283 28.88 2.32 11.32
CA ARG A 283 29.31 3.63 11.85
C ARG A 283 29.68 4.57 10.72
N MET A 284 28.69 5.04 9.97
CA MET A 284 28.85 5.96 8.84
C MET A 284 27.88 7.14 8.98
N PRO A 285 28.19 8.33 8.44
CA PRO A 285 27.22 9.42 8.43
C PRO A 285 26.02 9.06 7.53
N ARG A 286 24.81 9.46 7.92
CA ARG A 286 23.57 9.06 7.22
C ARG A 286 23.57 9.40 5.73
N TRP A 287 24.16 10.53 5.35
CA TRP A 287 24.28 10.94 3.94
C TRP A 287 25.05 9.92 3.11
N LEU A 288 26.13 9.36 3.64
CA LEU A 288 26.94 8.38 2.93
C LEU A 288 26.19 7.04 2.80
N VAL A 289 25.45 6.65 3.84
CA VAL A 289 24.60 5.44 3.82
C VAL A 289 23.54 5.54 2.72
N VAL A 290 22.82 6.66 2.63
CA VAL A 290 21.81 6.87 1.58
C VAL A 290 22.44 6.97 0.19
N LEU A 291 23.59 7.64 0.06
CA LEU A 291 24.31 7.70 -1.22
C LEU A 291 24.65 6.30 -1.72
N VAL A 292 25.23 5.45 -0.86
CA VAL A 292 25.56 4.06 -1.19
C VAL A 292 24.29 3.28 -1.55
N MET A 293 23.19 3.44 -0.80
CA MET A 293 21.92 2.80 -1.13
C MET A 293 21.41 3.20 -2.51
N LEU A 294 21.37 4.50 -2.83
CA LEU A 294 20.94 5.00 -4.13
C LEU A 294 21.81 4.47 -5.27
N LEU A 295 23.13 4.42 -5.08
CA LEU A 295 24.06 3.85 -6.06
C LEU A 295 23.83 2.35 -6.29
N LEU A 296 23.43 1.60 -5.26
CA LEU A 296 23.09 0.18 -5.37
C LEU A 296 21.70 -0.04 -5.99
N MET A 297 20.73 0.84 -5.72
CA MET A 297 19.38 0.75 -6.25
C MET A 297 19.31 1.16 -7.73
N ALA A 298 20.04 2.21 -8.13
CA ALA A 298 19.99 2.75 -9.50
C ALA A 298 20.17 1.68 -10.61
N PRO A 299 21.17 0.78 -10.60
CA PRO A 299 21.29 -0.24 -11.63
C PRO A 299 20.14 -1.26 -11.61
N LEU A 300 19.52 -1.52 -10.46
CA LEU A 300 18.39 -2.44 -10.36
C LEU A 300 17.11 -1.87 -10.96
N THR A 301 17.02 -0.55 -11.15
CA THR A 301 15.85 0.09 -11.80
C THR A 301 15.72 -0.29 -13.27
N SER A 302 16.80 -0.71 -13.93
CA SER A 302 16.76 -1.17 -15.32
C SER A 302 16.02 -2.51 -15.50
N LEU A 303 15.65 -3.18 -14.41
CA LEU A 303 14.78 -4.35 -14.46
C LEU A 303 13.35 -3.99 -14.87
N GLY A 304 12.96 -2.72 -14.85
CA GLY A 304 11.63 -2.25 -15.25
C GLY A 304 10.68 -2.12 -14.06
N PHE A 305 9.89 -1.04 -14.03
CA PHE A 305 8.93 -0.77 -12.96
C PHE A 305 7.86 -1.87 -12.85
N ALA A 306 7.27 -2.24 -13.99
CA ALA A 306 6.25 -3.27 -14.09
C ALA A 306 6.77 -4.65 -13.65
N ASP A 307 7.94 -5.05 -14.15
CA ASP A 307 8.56 -6.34 -13.84
C ASP A 307 9.03 -6.45 -12.40
N LEU A 308 9.57 -5.36 -11.82
CA LEU A 308 9.90 -5.32 -10.40
C LEU A 308 8.66 -5.57 -9.54
N ILE A 309 7.51 -4.98 -9.88
CA ILE A 309 6.24 -5.26 -9.19
C ILE A 309 5.81 -6.71 -9.43
N ALA A 310 5.82 -7.18 -10.67
CA ALA A 310 5.42 -8.53 -11.05
C ALA A 310 6.23 -9.62 -10.35
N PHE A 311 7.51 -9.37 -10.09
CA PHE A 311 8.39 -10.33 -9.41
C PHE A 311 8.35 -10.18 -7.89
N LEU A 312 8.55 -8.97 -7.36
CA LEU A 312 8.76 -8.77 -5.93
C LEU A 312 7.45 -8.85 -5.12
N TYR A 313 6.35 -8.32 -5.67
CA TYR A 313 5.14 -8.17 -4.88
C TYR A 313 4.46 -9.52 -4.57
N PRO A 314 4.38 -10.49 -5.51
CA PRO A 314 3.92 -11.84 -5.17
C PRO A 314 4.76 -12.54 -4.10
N ILE A 315 6.08 -12.31 -4.07
CA ILE A 315 6.95 -12.82 -3.00
C ILE A 315 6.56 -12.22 -1.65
N TYR A 316 6.33 -10.90 -1.60
CA TYR A 316 5.86 -10.24 -0.37
C TYR A 316 4.47 -10.68 0.05
N SER A 317 3.56 -10.92 -0.90
CA SER A 317 2.27 -11.52 -0.64
C SER A 317 2.42 -12.89 0.03
N LEU A 318 3.29 -13.75 -0.48
CA LEU A 318 3.51 -15.07 0.11
C LEU A 318 4.09 -14.99 1.53
N LEU A 319 5.08 -14.11 1.75
CA LEU A 319 5.66 -13.90 3.07
C LEU A 319 4.62 -13.42 4.09
N ASN A 320 3.75 -12.51 3.66
CA ASN A 320 2.69 -11.93 4.49
C ASN A 320 1.42 -12.78 4.59
N LEU A 321 1.31 -13.87 3.80
CA LEU A 321 0.14 -14.76 3.82
C LEU A 321 -0.10 -15.33 5.22
N TYR A 322 0.97 -15.68 5.93
CA TYR A 322 0.86 -16.14 7.31
C TYR A 322 0.19 -15.10 8.22
N LEU A 323 0.59 -13.83 8.10
CA LEU A 323 0.02 -12.73 8.87
C LEU A 323 -1.46 -12.53 8.55
N LEU A 324 -1.84 -12.63 7.27
CA LEU A 324 -3.24 -12.59 6.85
C LEU A 324 -4.06 -13.73 7.46
N VAL A 325 -3.55 -14.97 7.41
CA VAL A 325 -4.23 -16.13 8.01
C VAL A 325 -4.42 -15.94 9.53
N CYS A 326 -3.39 -15.46 10.24
CA CYS A 326 -3.51 -15.15 11.66
C CYS A 326 -4.62 -14.14 11.95
N LEU A 327 -4.75 -13.08 11.14
CA LEU A 327 -5.80 -12.08 11.28
C LEU A 327 -7.19 -12.64 10.97
N MET A 328 -7.33 -13.44 9.92
CA MET A 328 -8.60 -14.09 9.56
C MET A 328 -9.09 -15.04 10.67
N LEU A 329 -8.17 -15.78 11.30
CA LEU A 329 -8.49 -16.74 12.35
C LEU A 329 -8.62 -16.12 13.75
N TYR A 330 -8.10 -14.90 13.97
CA TYR A 330 -8.10 -14.24 15.27
C TYR A 330 -9.49 -14.18 15.94
N PRO A 331 -10.59 -13.79 15.26
CA PRO A 331 -11.92 -13.73 15.88
C PRO A 331 -12.42 -15.08 16.40
N ILE A 332 -12.01 -16.18 15.76
CA ILE A 332 -12.39 -17.55 16.10
C ILE A 332 -11.56 -18.04 17.29
N LEU A 333 -10.25 -17.84 17.22
CA LEU A 333 -9.29 -18.28 18.25
C LEU A 333 -9.42 -17.48 19.55
N SER A 334 -9.66 -16.16 19.47
CA SER A 334 -9.81 -15.31 20.65
C SER A 334 -11.04 -15.69 21.49
N LYS A 335 -12.13 -16.15 20.85
CA LYS A 335 -13.33 -16.65 21.54
C LYS A 335 -13.05 -17.91 22.36
N LYS A 336 -12.22 -18.84 21.85
CA LYS A 336 -11.84 -20.07 22.57
C LYS A 336 -10.93 -19.80 23.77
N ILE A 337 -10.02 -18.83 23.66
CA ILE A 337 -9.08 -18.50 24.75
C ILE A 337 -9.80 -17.76 25.89
N PHE A 338 -10.69 -16.81 25.57
CA PHE A 338 -11.48 -16.11 26.58
C PHE A 338 -12.58 -16.97 27.21
N SER A 339 -13.19 -17.92 26.48
CA SER A 339 -14.18 -18.84 27.09
C SER A 339 -13.53 -19.83 28.07
N ARG A 340 -12.28 -20.26 27.81
CA ARG A 340 -11.51 -21.09 28.75
C ARG A 340 -11.12 -20.35 30.04
N SER A 341 -10.77 -19.08 29.95
CA SER A 341 -10.46 -18.25 31.14
C SER A 341 -11.70 -18.02 32.01
N LYS A 342 -12.88 -17.81 31.41
CA LYS A 342 -14.13 -17.63 32.15
C LYS A 342 -14.58 -18.91 32.87
N ASN A 343 -14.43 -20.07 32.23
CA ASN A 343 -14.74 -21.38 32.82
C ASN A 343 -13.76 -21.82 33.93
N TYR A 344 -12.56 -21.24 33.99
CA TYR A 344 -11.62 -21.51 35.09
C TYR A 344 -12.01 -20.72 36.34
N ILE A 345 -12.49 -19.48 36.18
CA ILE A 345 -12.91 -18.61 37.30
C ILE A 345 -14.23 -19.10 37.93
N ASP A 346 -15.18 -19.60 37.13
CA ASP A 346 -16.44 -20.17 37.63
C ASP A 346 -16.31 -21.58 38.24
N LYS A 347 -15.17 -22.27 38.03
CA LYS A 347 -14.88 -23.54 38.72
C LYS A 347 -14.10 -23.37 40.03
N THR A 348 -13.68 -22.14 40.33
CA THR A 348 -12.95 -21.78 41.56
C THR A 348 -13.78 -20.91 42.51
N LYS A 349 -15.07 -20.72 42.20
CA LYS A 349 -16.11 -20.28 43.14
C LYS A 349 -17.00 -21.47 43.44
#